data_AF-A0A259DM39-F1
#
_entry.id   AF-A0A259DM39-F1
#
_cell.length_a   1.000
_cell.length_b   1.000
_cell.length_c   1.000
_cell.angle_alpha   90.00
_cell.angle_beta   90.00
_cell.angle_gamma   90.00
#
_symmetry.space_group_name_H-M   'P 1'
#
loop_
_entity.id
_entity.type
_entity.pdbx_description
1 polymer ?
#
loop_
_entity_poly.entity_id
_entity_poly.type
_entity_poly.pdbx_seq_one_letter_code
_entity_poly.pdbx_strand_id
1 'polypeptide(L)' 'HFDGIVPCGIRDHGVTSLVDLGLPVTLADLDAALQATFEAAFARP' A
#
# COMPACT_ATOMS: atom_id res chain seq x y z
N HIS A 1 6.40 -7.35 10.53
CA HIS A 1 7.82 -7.70 10.27
C HIS A 1 7.82 -8.75 9.18
N PHE A 2 8.52 -8.52 8.07
CA PHE A 2 8.49 -9.38 6.87
C PHE A 2 9.76 -10.25 6.73
N ASP A 3 10.63 -10.20 7.72
CA ASP A 3 11.99 -10.77 7.72
C ASP A 3 12.02 -12.31 7.73
N GLY A 4 10.88 -12.96 8.01
CA GLY A 4 10.75 -14.42 7.99
C GLY A 4 10.43 -15.02 6.61
N ILE A 5 10.27 -14.20 5.56
CA ILE A 5 9.90 -14.64 4.21
C ILE A 5 10.76 -13.95 3.14
N VAL A 6 10.70 -14.45 1.89
CA VAL A 6 11.22 -13.72 0.71
C VAL A 6 10.02 -13.11 -0.04
N PRO A 7 9.63 -11.85 0.26
CA PRO A 7 8.43 -11.24 -0.32
C PRO A 7 8.59 -11.06 -1.83
N CYS A 8 7.59 -11.49 -2.61
CA CYS A 8 7.59 -11.40 -4.08
C CYS A 8 8.81 -12.06 -4.77
N GLY A 9 9.58 -12.91 -4.07
CA GLY A 9 10.84 -13.47 -4.57
C GLY A 9 12.03 -12.49 -4.57
N ILE A 10 11.86 -11.28 -4.04
CA ILE A 10 12.84 -10.20 -4.04
C ILE A 10 13.57 -10.17 -2.69
N ARG A 11 14.90 -10.18 -2.72
CA ARG A 11 15.75 -10.21 -1.51
C ARG A 11 16.36 -8.86 -1.15
N ASP A 12 16.60 -8.01 -2.14
CA ASP A 12 17.44 -6.81 -1.97
C ASP A 12 16.63 -5.54 -1.68
N HIS A 13 15.30 -5.66 -1.56
CA HIS A 13 14.40 -4.54 -1.29
C HIS A 13 13.57 -4.80 -0.03
N GLY A 14 13.48 -3.78 0.83
CA GLY A 14 12.63 -3.81 2.02
C GLY A 14 11.15 -3.56 1.70
N VAL A 15 10.32 -3.66 2.72
CA VAL A 15 8.90 -3.31 2.69
C VAL A 15 8.69 -2.05 3.54
N THR A 16 7.76 -1.19 3.15
CA THR A 16 7.34 -0.01 3.91
C THR A 16 5.83 -0.02 4.11
N SER A 17 5.34 0.83 5.02
CA SER A 17 3.91 1.13 5.18
C SER A 17 3.67 2.64 5.18
N LEU A 18 2.40 3.07 5.09
CA LEU A 18 2.04 4.48 5.24
C LEU A 18 2.45 5.02 6.63
N VAL A 19 2.36 4.19 7.66
CA VAL A 19 2.82 4.53 9.02
C VAL A 19 4.34 4.69 9.08
N ASP A 20 5.10 3.80 8.43
CA ASP A 20 6.57 3.93 8.36
C ASP A 20 7.02 5.18 7.59
N LEU A 21 6.16 5.70 6.70
CA LEU A 21 6.34 6.98 6.00
C LEU A 21 5.86 8.20 6.82
N GLY A 22 5.41 8.00 8.05
CA GLY A 22 4.93 9.08 8.93
C GLY A 22 3.48 9.50 8.70
N LEU A 23 2.68 8.68 8.01
CA LEU A 23 1.26 8.92 7.76
C LEU A 23 0.41 8.00 8.66
N PRO A 24 -0.14 8.52 9.79
CA PRO A 24 -0.95 7.73 10.70
C PRO A 24 -2.38 7.57 10.13
N VAL A 25 -2.51 6.69 9.15
CA VAL A 25 -3.78 6.37 8.49
C VAL A 25 -4.45 5.16 9.13
N THR A 26 -5.78 5.17 9.19
CA THR A 26 -6.57 4.00 9.53
C THR A 26 -6.93 3.21 8.27
N LEU A 27 -7.40 1.97 8.44
CA LEU A 27 -7.94 1.19 7.31
C LEU A 27 -9.19 1.85 6.70
N ALA A 28 -10.00 2.54 7.52
CA ALA A 28 -11.16 3.28 7.02
C ALA A 28 -10.73 4.46 6.12
N ASP A 29 -9.64 5.15 6.46
CA ASP A 29 -9.08 6.21 5.62
C ASP A 29 -8.58 5.65 4.28
N LEU A 30 -7.93 4.47 4.32
CA LEU A 30 -7.48 3.77 3.12
C LEU A 30 -8.66 3.36 2.23
N ASP A 31 -9.70 2.77 2.81
CA ASP A 31 -10.91 2.36 2.08
C ASP A 31 -11.59 3.54 1.38
N ALA A 32 -11.75 4.67 2.10
CA ALA A 32 -12.32 5.88 1.55
C ALA A 32 -11.48 6.44 0.38
N ALA A 33 -10.15 6.43 0.50
CA ALA A 33 -9.25 6.89 -0.55
C ALA A 33 -9.30 5.97 -1.78
N LEU A 34 -9.33 4.65 -1.59
CA LEU A 34 -9.45 3.69 -2.68
C LEU A 34 -10.79 3.87 -3.41
N GLN A 35 -11.91 4.01 -2.69
CA GLN A 35 -13.22 4.22 -3.30
C GLN A 35 -13.27 5.52 -4.13
N ALA A 36 -12.68 6.60 -3.62
CA ALA A 36 -12.65 7.89 -4.32
C ALA A 36 -11.78 7.88 -5.59
N THR A 37 -10.76 7.03 -5.64
CA THR A 37 -9.73 7.05 -6.71
C THR A 37 -9.87 5.91 -7.73
N PHE A 38 -10.65 4.88 -7.42
CA PHE A 38 -10.75 3.67 -8.25
C PHE A 38 -11.17 3.96 -9.69
N GLU A 39 -12.28 4.64 -9.91
CA GLU A 39 -12.80 4.94 -11.26
C GLU A 39 -11.77 5.71 -12.10
N ALA A 40 -11.05 6.66 -11.49
CA ALA A 40 -10.03 7.42 -12.19
C ALA A 40 -8.82 6.56 -12.58
N ALA A 41 -8.40 5.63 -11.73
CA ALA A 41 -7.27 4.73 -11.99
C ALA A 41 -7.58 3.67 -13.05
N PHE A 42 -8.84 3.26 -13.18
CA PHE A 42 -9.30 2.20 -14.09
C PHE A 42 -10.12 2.72 -15.27
N ALA A 43 -10.26 4.03 -15.45
CA ALA A 43 -10.86 4.61 -16.64
C ALA A 43 -10.12 4.12 -17.88
N ARG A 44 -10.84 3.45 -18.79
CA ARG A 44 -10.28 3.03 -20.08
C ARG A 44 -9.94 4.29 -20.89
N PRO A 45 -8.78 4.33 -21.57
CA PRO A 45 -8.46 5.44 -22.48
C PRO A 45 -9.51 5.62 -23.58
#